data_AF-A0A8T0T134-F1
#
_entry.id   AF-A0A8T0T134-F1
#
_cell.length_a   1.000
_cell.length_b   1.000
_cell.length_c   1.000
_cell.angle_alpha   90.00
_cell.angle_beta   90.00
_cell.angle_gamma   90.00
#
_symmetry.space_group_name_H-M   'P 1'
#
loop_
_entity.id
_entity.type
_entity.pdbx_description
1 polymer ?
#
loop_
_entity_poly.entity_id
_entity_poly.type
_entity_poly.pdbx_seq_one_letter_code
_entity_poly.pdbx_strand_id
1 'polypeptide(L)'
;MRHHHACSRAHQVGALLLVAATFLLTRLFDRLLLDASSPSSPSSPLSAARPASSADLRIYVYSEDEIQGLRALLRGRDGTVAAATCLKGQWGTQVKIHQLLLKSRFRTFTKDEANLFFVPSYVKCVRMTGALNDKEINQTYVKVLSQMPYFRRSGGRDHIFVFPSGAGAHLFRSWATFLNRSIILTPEGDRTDKRGTSAFNTWKDIIIPGNVDDSMVKSDARAVQPIPLRKRKYLSNFLGRAQGKAGRLQLVKLAKQYPDKLESPELKLSGPNKLGRIDYFKHLRNAKFCLAPRGESSWTLRFYESFFV
;
A
#
# COMPACT_ATOMS: atom_id res chain seq x y z
N MET A 1 36.21 -41.73 -6.81
CA MET A 1 35.10 -42.53 -6.26
C MET A 1 34.40 -41.68 -5.19
N ARG A 2 33.15 -41.28 -5.40
CA ARG A 2 32.36 -40.51 -4.41
C ARG A 2 31.48 -41.50 -3.63
N HIS A 3 31.73 -41.64 -2.33
CA HIS A 3 30.87 -42.40 -1.43
C HIS A 3 29.60 -41.58 -1.15
N HIS A 4 28.47 -42.01 -1.70
CA HIS A 4 27.16 -41.59 -1.23
C HIS A 4 26.82 -42.40 0.03
N HIS A 5 26.82 -41.76 1.20
CA HIS A 5 26.25 -42.35 2.40
C HIS A 5 24.73 -42.45 2.22
N ALA A 6 24.23 -43.68 2.07
CA ALA A 6 22.81 -43.94 1.96
C ALA A 6 22.10 -43.64 3.29
N CYS A 7 21.05 -42.83 3.23
CA CYS A 7 20.17 -42.54 4.36
C CYS A 7 19.48 -43.82 4.82
N SER A 8 19.94 -44.40 5.92
CA SER A 8 19.35 -45.62 6.49
C SER A 8 18.03 -45.32 7.21
N ARG A 9 17.20 -46.36 7.42
CA ARG A 9 15.96 -46.25 8.20
C ARG A 9 16.18 -45.66 9.60
N ALA A 10 17.35 -45.87 10.21
CA ALA A 10 17.72 -45.27 11.49
C ALA A 10 17.81 -43.74 11.42
N HIS A 11 18.30 -43.17 10.31
CA HIS A 11 18.34 -41.71 10.11
C HIS A 11 16.93 -41.11 9.95
N GLN A 12 16.03 -41.84 9.28
CA GLN A 12 14.64 -41.40 9.12
C GLN A 12 13.89 -41.43 10.45
N VAL A 13 14.08 -42.48 11.25
CA VAL A 13 13.53 -42.59 12.61
C VAL A 13 14.11 -41.50 13.53
N GLY A 14 15.43 -41.25 13.45
CA GLY A 14 16.08 -40.17 14.19
C GLY A 14 15.53 -38.78 13.83
N ALA A 15 15.28 -38.51 12.55
CA ALA A 15 14.68 -37.26 12.10
C ALA A 15 13.24 -37.11 12.60
N LEU A 16 12.44 -38.17 12.57
CA LEU A 16 11.07 -38.17 13.09
C LEU A 16 11.02 -37.92 14.61
N LEU A 17 11.93 -38.56 15.36
CA LEU A 17 12.06 -38.35 16.81
C LEU A 17 12.49 -36.92 17.12
N LEU A 18 13.41 -36.35 16.33
CA LEU A 18 13.85 -34.96 16.49
C LEU A 18 12.70 -33.96 16.25
N VAL A 19 11.88 -34.20 15.22
CA VAL A 19 10.69 -33.38 14.91
C VAL A 19 9.65 -33.50 16.02
N ALA A 20 9.38 -34.71 16.51
CA ALA A 20 8.43 -34.93 17.61
C ALA A 20 8.91 -34.27 18.91
N ALA A 21 10.20 -34.41 19.24
CA ALA A 21 10.78 -33.79 20.42
C ALA A 21 10.75 -32.26 20.36
N THR A 22 11.12 -31.66 19.22
CA THR A 22 11.05 -30.20 19.04
C THR A 22 9.63 -29.67 19.09
N PHE A 23 8.65 -30.39 18.54
CA PHE A 23 7.23 -30.03 18.63
C PHE A 23 6.69 -30.10 20.06
N LEU A 24 7.08 -31.13 20.82
CA LEU A 24 6.67 -31.28 22.22
C LEU A 24 7.31 -30.22 23.12
N LEU A 25 8.61 -29.93 22.93
CA LEU A 25 9.34 -28.90 23.68
C LEU A 25 8.79 -27.50 23.41
N THR A 26 8.48 -27.16 22.16
CA THR A 26 7.87 -25.86 21.81
C THR A 26 6.49 -25.71 22.43
N ARG A 27 5.64 -26.75 22.40
CA ARG A 27 4.34 -26.71 23.09
C ARG A 27 4.43 -26.62 24.61
N LEU A 28 5.45 -27.24 25.22
CA LEU A 28 5.69 -27.13 26.65
C LEU A 28 6.12 -25.71 27.03
N PHE A 29 7.00 -25.09 26.22
CA PHE A 29 7.40 -23.69 26.38
C PHE A 29 6.22 -22.72 26.20
N ASP A 30 5.37 -22.93 25.19
CA ASP A 30 4.18 -22.10 24.98
C ASP A 30 3.19 -22.21 26.16
N ARG A 31 3.01 -23.40 26.73
CA ARG A 31 2.17 -23.57 27.95
C ARG A 31 2.77 -22.86 29.17
N LEU A 32 4.08 -22.96 29.38
CA LEU A 32 4.76 -22.27 30.49
C LEU A 32 4.70 -20.74 30.36
N LEU A 33 4.72 -20.21 29.14
CA LEU A 33 4.55 -18.77 28.89
C LEU A 33 3.10 -18.30 29.04
N LEU A 34 2.11 -19.16 28.74
CA LEU A 34 0.70 -18.83 28.87
C LEU A 34 0.20 -18.90 30.33
N ASP A 35 0.73 -19.81 31.16
CA ASP A 35 0.40 -19.89 32.59
C ASP A 35 0.96 -18.71 33.41
N ALA A 36 1.95 -17.97 32.90
CA ALA A 36 2.43 -16.73 33.50
C ALA A 36 1.48 -15.53 33.27
N SER A 37 0.50 -15.67 32.37
CA SER A 37 -0.51 -14.64 32.06
C SER A 37 -1.90 -15.07 32.54
N SER A 38 -2.15 -14.94 33.85
CA SER A 38 -3.50 -15.08 34.40
C SER A 38 -4.43 -13.96 33.88
N PRO A 39 -5.67 -14.28 33.47
CA PRO A 39 -6.65 -13.29 33.03
C PRO A 39 -7.36 -12.64 34.24
N SER A 40 -7.14 -11.34 34.47
CA SER A 40 -7.94 -10.56 35.42
C SER A 40 -9.30 -10.19 34.80
N SER A 41 -10.35 -10.46 35.55
CA SER A 41 -11.77 -10.19 35.24
C SER A 41 -12.13 -8.71 35.45
N PRO A 42 -13.31 -8.23 34.95
CA PRO A 42 -13.46 -6.85 34.51
C PRO A 42 -14.12 -5.88 35.52
N SER A 43 -13.93 -4.59 35.23
CA SER A 43 -14.71 -3.40 35.60
C SER A 43 -14.39 -2.66 36.91
N SER A 44 -13.61 -1.57 36.76
CA SER A 44 -13.90 -0.24 37.34
C SER A 44 -13.05 0.82 36.63
N PRO A 45 -13.55 2.07 36.46
CA PRO A 45 -12.95 3.05 35.57
C PRO A 45 -11.67 3.62 36.18
N LEU A 46 -10.53 3.15 35.71
CA LEU A 46 -9.24 3.67 36.12
C LEU A 46 -9.05 5.06 35.52
N SER A 47 -8.92 6.04 36.42
CA SER A 47 -8.30 7.34 36.18
C SER A 47 -7.12 7.20 35.22
N ALA A 48 -7.00 8.14 34.29
CA ALA A 48 -5.99 8.17 33.24
C ALA A 48 -4.57 8.24 33.81
N ALA A 49 -4.05 7.10 34.27
CA ALA A 49 -2.64 6.87 34.41
C ALA A 49 -2.06 6.93 32.99
N ARG A 50 -1.34 8.02 32.70
CA ARG A 50 -0.48 8.10 31.51
C ARG A 50 0.31 6.80 31.43
N PRO A 51 0.25 6.05 30.32
CA PRO A 51 1.13 4.91 30.14
C PRO A 51 2.57 5.39 30.35
N ALA A 52 3.34 4.61 31.11
CA ALA A 52 4.78 4.80 31.30
C ALA A 52 5.42 5.25 29.99
N SER A 53 6.26 6.28 30.06
CA SER A 53 6.88 6.97 28.92
C SER A 53 7.18 5.99 27.77
N SER A 54 6.27 5.95 26.79
CA SER A 54 6.57 5.36 25.50
C SER A 54 7.87 6.00 25.09
N ALA A 55 8.90 5.22 24.77
CA ALA A 55 10.04 5.77 24.04
C ALA A 55 9.45 6.64 22.91
N ASP A 56 9.74 7.94 22.93
CA ASP A 56 9.14 8.86 21.96
C ASP A 56 9.48 8.32 20.57
N LEU A 57 8.45 7.92 19.81
CA LEU A 57 8.63 7.34 18.49
C LEU A 57 9.46 8.29 17.62
N ARG A 58 10.61 7.83 17.17
CA ARG A 58 11.52 8.56 16.28
C ARG A 58 11.61 7.87 14.93
N ILE A 59 11.30 8.62 13.88
CA ILE A 59 11.32 8.17 12.50
C ILE A 59 12.39 8.97 11.75
N TYR A 60 13.42 8.28 11.26
CA TYR A 60 14.37 8.89 10.35
C TYR A 60 13.80 8.91 8.93
N VAL A 61 13.91 10.04 8.25
CA VAL A 61 13.48 10.18 6.85
C VAL A 61 14.72 10.37 6.00
N TYR A 62 15.04 9.39 5.15
CA TYR A 62 16.17 9.48 4.23
C TYR A 62 16.04 10.70 3.31
N SER A 63 17.12 11.47 3.12
CA SER A 63 17.14 12.59 2.17
C SER A 63 17.30 12.09 0.73
N GLU A 64 16.78 12.82 -0.26
CA GLU A 64 16.77 12.39 -1.67
C GLU A 64 18.17 12.18 -2.27
N ASP A 65 19.18 12.88 -1.74
CA ASP A 65 20.57 12.80 -2.20
C ASP A 65 21.48 11.99 -1.24
N GLU A 66 20.93 11.39 -0.18
CA GLU A 66 21.71 10.69 0.83
C GLU A 66 22.27 9.34 0.35
N ILE A 67 21.49 8.63 -0.47
CA ILE A 67 21.85 7.32 -1.01
C ILE A 67 21.84 7.39 -2.53
N GLN A 68 22.93 6.97 -3.16
CA GLN A 68 23.05 7.02 -4.62
C GLN A 68 21.93 6.20 -5.28
N GLY A 69 21.12 6.86 -6.09
CA GLY A 69 19.96 6.28 -6.80
C GLY A 69 18.61 6.61 -6.19
N LEU A 70 18.55 7.11 -4.94
CA LEU A 70 17.29 7.47 -4.30
C LEU A 70 16.60 8.63 -5.02
N ARG A 71 17.37 9.65 -5.45
CA ARG A 71 16.92 10.72 -6.34
C ARG A 71 16.23 10.19 -7.60
N ALA A 72 16.72 9.11 -8.21
CA ALA A 72 16.11 8.53 -9.41
C ALA A 72 14.74 7.88 -9.12
N LEU A 73 14.57 7.25 -7.94
CA LEU A 73 13.26 6.72 -7.51
C LEU A 73 12.23 7.83 -7.23
N LEU A 74 12.69 9.06 -6.95
CA LEU A 74 11.86 10.23 -6.67
C LEU A 74 11.60 11.08 -7.92
N ARG A 75 12.58 11.20 -8.81
CA ARG A 75 12.64 12.22 -9.87
C ARG A 75 12.88 11.65 -11.27
N GLY A 76 13.06 10.33 -11.42
CA GLY A 76 13.43 9.69 -12.68
C GLY A 76 14.93 9.70 -12.96
N ARG A 77 15.35 8.97 -14.01
CA ARG A 77 16.77 8.77 -14.35
C ARG A 77 17.56 10.08 -14.41
N ASP A 78 16.97 11.09 -15.04
CA ASP A 78 17.61 12.38 -15.31
C ASP A 78 17.19 13.48 -14.31
N GLY A 79 16.42 13.12 -13.27
CA GLY A 79 15.97 14.07 -12.24
C GLY A 79 14.89 15.05 -12.68
N THR A 80 14.27 14.84 -13.84
CA THR A 80 13.35 15.79 -14.50
C THR A 80 11.91 15.76 -13.96
N VAL A 81 11.51 14.72 -13.23
CA VAL A 81 10.15 14.60 -12.69
C VAL A 81 10.02 15.41 -11.39
N ALA A 82 9.37 16.56 -11.47
CA ALA A 82 9.04 17.36 -10.29
C ALA A 82 8.08 16.61 -9.35
N ALA A 83 8.28 16.74 -8.02
CA ALA A 83 7.41 16.14 -7.00
C ALA A 83 5.94 16.58 -7.16
N ALA A 84 5.71 17.83 -7.60
CA ALA A 84 4.38 18.36 -7.86
C ALA A 84 3.63 17.58 -8.95
N THR A 85 4.33 17.07 -9.98
CA THR A 85 3.75 16.18 -11.00
C THR A 85 3.22 14.89 -10.37
N CYS A 86 3.86 14.45 -9.30
CA CYS A 86 3.52 13.23 -8.58
C CYS A 86 2.46 13.40 -7.49
N LEU A 87 1.87 14.60 -7.30
CA LEU A 87 0.77 14.79 -6.34
C LEU A 87 -0.61 14.33 -6.87
N LYS A 88 -0.70 14.04 -8.18
CA LYS A 88 -1.98 13.74 -8.85
C LYS A 88 -2.31 12.25 -8.84
N GLY A 89 -3.60 11.92 -8.78
CA GLY A 89 -4.09 10.54 -8.87
C GLY A 89 -3.54 9.64 -7.76
N GLN A 90 -3.58 8.33 -7.96
CA GLN A 90 -3.25 7.35 -6.91
C GLN A 90 -1.84 7.53 -6.32
N TRP A 91 -0.84 7.91 -7.11
CA TRP A 91 0.55 7.98 -6.65
C TRP A 91 0.87 9.20 -5.77
N GLY A 92 -0.05 10.18 -5.68
CA GLY A 92 0.08 11.31 -4.76
C GLY A 92 0.22 10.91 -3.29
N THR A 93 -0.22 9.70 -2.93
CA THR A 93 -0.05 9.15 -1.58
C THR A 93 1.42 9.06 -1.19
N GLN A 94 2.32 8.73 -2.13
CA GLN A 94 3.77 8.67 -1.85
C GLN A 94 4.31 10.05 -1.47
N VAL A 95 3.91 11.09 -2.20
CA VAL A 95 4.34 12.47 -1.95
C VAL A 95 3.76 13.00 -0.64
N LYS A 96 2.46 12.80 -0.41
CA LYS A 96 1.77 13.30 0.79
C LYS A 96 2.30 12.66 2.06
N ILE A 97 2.53 11.34 2.07
CA ILE A 97 3.13 10.66 3.24
C ILE A 97 4.56 11.14 3.47
N HIS A 98 5.36 11.29 2.40
CA HIS A 98 6.71 11.82 2.53
C HIS A 98 6.70 13.23 3.16
N GLN A 99 5.87 14.15 2.64
CA GLN A 99 5.73 15.50 3.19
C GLN A 99 5.18 15.52 4.62
N LEU A 100 4.23 14.64 4.95
CA LEU A 100 3.71 14.47 6.30
C LEU A 100 4.82 14.10 7.28
N LEU A 101 5.65 13.11 6.92
CA LEU A 101 6.76 12.66 7.76
C LEU A 101 7.86 13.70 7.88
N LEU A 102 8.15 14.46 6.82
CA LEU A 102 9.12 15.57 6.87
C LEU A 102 8.73 16.65 7.88
N LYS A 103 7.43 16.86 8.12
CA LYS A 103 6.86 17.86 9.05
C LYS A 103 6.39 17.26 10.39
N SER A 104 6.58 15.96 10.57
CA SER A 104 6.06 15.25 11.74
C SER A 104 6.89 15.55 12.98
N ARG A 105 6.22 15.69 14.13
CA ARG A 105 6.89 15.76 15.45
C ARG A 105 7.69 14.50 15.79
N PHE A 106 7.39 13.39 15.13
CA PHE A 106 8.09 12.11 15.31
C PHE A 106 9.36 12.01 14.45
N ARG A 107 9.67 13.01 13.61
CA ARG A 107 10.86 12.97 12.77
C ARG A 107 12.12 13.19 13.63
N THR A 108 13.12 12.34 13.44
CA THR A 108 14.48 12.59 13.93
C THR A 108 15.44 12.83 12.75
N PHE A 109 16.50 13.61 13.01
CA PHE A 109 17.62 13.82 12.09
C PHE A 109 18.82 12.93 12.44
N THR A 110 18.76 12.17 13.54
CA THR A 110 19.81 11.28 14.01
C THR A 110 19.39 9.82 13.78
N LYS A 111 20.12 9.10 12.92
CA LYS A 111 19.78 7.70 12.58
C LYS A 111 19.86 6.75 13.78
N ASP A 112 20.81 6.98 14.69
CA ASP A 112 21.02 6.11 15.87
C ASP A 112 19.88 6.20 16.89
N GLU A 113 19.14 7.29 16.87
CA GLU A 113 17.96 7.49 17.74
C GLU A 113 16.67 6.98 17.11
N ALA A 114 16.69 6.61 15.82
CA ALA A 114 15.49 6.25 15.09
C ALA A 114 15.00 4.85 15.45
N ASN A 115 13.71 4.73 15.72
CA ASN A 115 13.02 3.43 15.86
C ASN A 115 12.57 2.89 14.50
N LEU A 116 12.25 3.79 13.56
CA LEU A 116 11.80 3.46 12.21
C LEU A 116 12.51 4.34 11.17
N PHE A 117 12.60 3.83 9.95
CA PHE A 117 13.24 4.51 8.82
C PHE A 117 12.27 4.60 7.65
N PHE A 118 11.98 5.80 7.18
CA PHE A 118 11.16 6.01 5.98
C PHE A 118 12.05 6.19 4.76
N VAL A 119 11.87 5.32 3.75
CA VAL A 119 12.58 5.42 2.47
C VAL A 119 11.66 6.09 1.44
N PRO A 120 11.90 7.36 1.08
CA PRO A 120 11.02 8.08 0.18
C PRO A 120 11.18 7.56 -1.26
N SER A 121 10.06 7.42 -1.97
CA SER A 121 10.06 6.98 -3.36
C SER A 121 8.79 7.43 -4.04
N TYR A 122 8.89 7.99 -5.25
CA TYR A 122 7.74 8.36 -6.09
C TYR A 122 7.65 7.42 -7.31
N VAL A 123 8.19 6.21 -7.15
CA VAL A 123 8.43 5.27 -8.25
C VAL A 123 7.18 4.96 -9.08
N LYS A 124 5.98 4.99 -8.49
CA LYS A 124 4.75 4.77 -9.26
C LYS A 124 4.52 5.91 -10.25
N CYS A 125 4.69 7.15 -9.82
CA CYS A 125 4.61 8.33 -10.68
C CYS A 125 5.69 8.29 -11.77
N VAL A 126 6.95 8.11 -11.36
CA VAL A 126 8.12 8.08 -12.25
C VAL A 126 7.99 7.01 -13.33
N ARG A 127 7.44 5.84 -13.00
CA ARG A 127 7.09 4.81 -13.98
C ARG A 127 6.03 5.30 -14.97
N MET A 128 4.97 5.93 -14.46
CA MET A 128 3.83 6.34 -15.27
C MET A 128 4.17 7.50 -16.21
N THR A 129 5.18 8.31 -15.90
CA THR A 129 5.72 9.35 -16.79
C THR A 129 6.75 8.81 -17.78
N GLY A 130 7.13 7.53 -17.70
CA GLY A 130 8.15 6.92 -18.56
C GLY A 130 9.59 7.27 -18.18
N ALA A 131 9.81 7.94 -17.05
CA ALA A 131 11.14 8.38 -16.62
C ALA A 131 11.98 7.26 -15.99
N LEU A 132 11.36 6.13 -15.62
CA LEU A 132 12.01 4.84 -15.40
C LEU A 132 11.11 3.71 -15.90
N ASN A 133 11.71 2.67 -16.47
CA ASN A 133 11.00 1.42 -16.80
C ASN A 133 11.13 0.36 -15.67
N ASP A 134 10.42 -0.75 -15.81
CA ASP A 134 10.35 -1.81 -14.77
C ASP A 134 11.72 -2.44 -14.45
N LYS A 135 12.63 -2.55 -15.44
CA LYS A 135 13.98 -3.07 -15.25
C LYS A 135 14.82 -2.10 -14.41
N GLU A 136 14.75 -0.82 -14.75
CA GLU A 136 15.49 0.24 -14.08
C GLU A 136 15.02 0.45 -12.65
N ILE A 137 13.71 0.42 -12.42
CA ILE A 137 13.12 0.47 -11.08
C ILE A 137 13.69 -0.64 -10.22
N ASN A 138 13.74 -1.86 -10.75
CA ASN A 138 14.28 -2.99 -10.02
C ASN A 138 15.76 -2.81 -9.67
N GLN A 139 16.59 -2.48 -10.66
CA GLN A 139 18.02 -2.27 -10.46
C GLN A 139 18.31 -1.12 -9.49
N THR A 140 17.55 -0.03 -9.58
CA THR A 140 17.72 1.15 -8.73
C THR A 140 17.37 0.83 -7.27
N TYR A 141 16.26 0.13 -7.01
CA TYR A 141 15.95 -0.31 -5.64
C TYR A 141 17.04 -1.22 -5.07
N VAL A 142 17.49 -2.24 -5.83
CA VAL A 142 18.55 -3.14 -5.36
C VAL A 142 19.82 -2.36 -5.01
N LYS A 143 20.22 -1.42 -5.87
CA LYS A 143 21.38 -0.55 -5.63
C LYS A 143 21.20 0.35 -4.40
N VAL A 144 20.04 0.97 -4.23
CA VAL A 144 19.76 1.83 -3.08
C VAL A 144 19.83 1.03 -1.77
N LEU A 145 19.17 -0.13 -1.72
CA LEU A 145 19.10 -0.94 -0.50
C LEU A 145 20.45 -1.55 -0.10
N SER A 146 21.33 -1.89 -1.06
CA SER A 146 22.65 -2.45 -0.74
C SER A 146 23.58 -1.46 -0.03
N GLN A 147 23.34 -0.17 -0.20
CA GLN A 147 24.13 0.94 0.37
C GLN A 147 23.65 1.37 1.77
N MET A 148 22.49 0.90 2.25
CA MET A 148 21.88 1.37 3.51
C MET A 148 22.32 0.52 4.72
N PRO A 149 23.18 1.03 5.63
CA PRO A 149 23.69 0.23 6.75
C PRO A 149 22.60 -0.16 7.76
N TYR A 150 21.68 0.77 8.07
CA TYR A 150 20.57 0.53 8.98
C TYR A 150 19.55 -0.47 8.40
N PHE A 151 19.35 -0.45 7.08
CA PHE A 151 18.56 -1.47 6.39
C PHE A 151 19.19 -2.85 6.56
N ARG A 152 20.51 -2.96 6.38
CA ARG A 152 21.26 -4.21 6.58
C ARG A 152 21.17 -4.71 8.02
N ARG A 153 21.27 -3.81 9.01
CA ARG A 153 21.22 -4.11 10.45
C ARG A 153 19.94 -4.84 10.84
N SER A 154 18.78 -4.34 10.42
CA SER A 154 17.48 -4.93 10.76
C SER A 154 16.97 -5.91 9.71
N GLY A 155 17.68 -6.03 8.59
CA GLY A 155 17.17 -6.71 7.41
C GLY A 155 15.92 -6.07 6.81
N GLY A 156 15.75 -4.76 7.02
CA GLY A 156 14.64 -3.94 6.54
C GLY A 156 13.41 -3.92 7.43
N ARG A 157 13.41 -4.60 8.59
CA ARG A 157 12.22 -4.76 9.46
C ARG A 157 11.67 -3.45 10.03
N ASP A 158 12.55 -2.48 10.26
CA ASP A 158 12.24 -1.13 10.74
C ASP A 158 12.10 -0.11 9.60
N HIS A 159 12.12 -0.55 8.33
CA HIS A 159 12.02 0.34 7.17
C HIS A 159 10.61 0.35 6.57
N ILE A 160 10.12 1.54 6.26
CA ILE A 160 8.79 1.83 5.74
C ILE A 160 8.87 2.22 4.26
N PHE A 161 8.04 1.58 3.44
CA PHE A 161 7.91 1.86 2.00
C PHE A 161 6.45 2.08 1.63
N VAL A 162 6.19 3.00 0.69
CA VAL A 162 4.83 3.29 0.20
C VAL A 162 4.65 2.77 -1.22
N PHE A 163 3.67 1.89 -1.42
CA PHE A 163 3.25 1.41 -2.74
C PHE A 163 1.77 1.76 -2.97
N PRO A 164 1.47 2.85 -3.69
CA PRO A 164 0.18 3.54 -3.62
C PRO A 164 -0.87 3.00 -4.61
N SER A 165 -0.74 1.76 -5.08
CA SER A 165 -1.61 1.18 -6.11
C SER A 165 -1.85 -0.29 -5.86
N GLY A 166 -2.89 -0.87 -6.47
CA GLY A 166 -3.18 -2.30 -6.37
C GLY A 166 -2.09 -3.24 -6.92
N ALA A 167 -1.02 -2.71 -7.54
CA ALA A 167 0.16 -3.52 -7.84
C ALA A 167 1.02 -3.81 -6.57
N GLY A 168 0.84 -3.06 -5.49
CA GLY A 168 1.62 -3.17 -4.26
C GLY A 168 3.13 -3.12 -4.51
N ALA A 169 3.87 -3.86 -3.71
CA ALA A 169 5.33 -3.95 -3.82
C ALA A 169 5.82 -4.62 -5.12
N HIS A 170 4.97 -5.29 -5.88
CA HIS A 170 5.38 -5.90 -7.15
C HIS A 170 5.84 -4.91 -8.22
N LEU A 171 5.63 -3.60 -8.00
CA LEU A 171 6.26 -2.56 -8.80
C LEU A 171 7.79 -2.65 -8.74
N PHE A 172 8.34 -3.11 -7.61
CA PHE A 172 9.72 -3.53 -7.46
C PHE A 172 9.78 -5.06 -7.60
N ARG A 173 10.23 -5.58 -8.75
CA ARG A 173 10.15 -7.03 -9.05
C ARG A 173 10.82 -7.91 -7.98
N SER A 174 11.94 -7.46 -7.40
CA SER A 174 12.69 -8.18 -6.37
C SER A 174 12.21 -7.90 -4.93
N TRP A 175 11.02 -7.31 -4.74
CA TRP A 175 10.51 -6.98 -3.39
C TRP A 175 10.52 -8.18 -2.43
N ALA A 176 10.23 -9.40 -2.91
CA ALA A 176 10.16 -10.59 -2.06
C ALA A 176 11.53 -10.96 -1.46
N THR A 177 12.62 -10.59 -2.14
CA THR A 177 13.97 -10.80 -1.63
C THR A 177 14.38 -9.68 -0.68
N PHE A 178 14.10 -8.44 -1.05
CA PHE A 178 14.69 -7.27 -0.37
C PHE A 178 13.75 -6.63 0.65
N LEU A 179 12.44 -6.54 0.38
CA LEU A 179 11.46 -5.82 1.20
C LEU A 179 10.51 -6.74 1.99
N ASN A 180 10.71 -8.06 1.96
CA ASN A 180 9.77 -9.01 2.59
C ASN A 180 9.67 -8.86 4.12
N ARG A 181 10.63 -8.22 4.78
CA ARG A 181 10.55 -7.90 6.22
C ARG A 181 10.10 -6.47 6.50
N SER A 182 10.11 -5.60 5.49
CA SER A 182 9.80 -4.18 5.63
C SER A 182 8.32 -3.91 5.80
N ILE A 183 8.00 -2.78 6.42
CA ILE A 183 6.64 -2.27 6.60
C ILE A 183 6.19 -1.64 5.28
N ILE A 184 5.15 -2.18 4.67
CA ILE A 184 4.58 -1.65 3.44
C ILE A 184 3.29 -0.91 3.76
N LEU A 185 3.22 0.35 3.31
CA LEU A 185 2.00 1.12 3.27
C LEU A 185 1.39 0.99 1.87
N THR A 186 0.18 0.45 1.77
CA THR A 186 -0.51 0.19 0.49
C THR A 186 -2.02 0.41 0.65
N PRO A 187 -2.75 0.81 -0.40
CA PRO A 187 -4.19 0.99 -0.27
C PRO A 187 -5.00 -0.31 -0.39
N GLU A 188 -4.32 -1.43 -0.63
CA GLU A 188 -4.91 -2.75 -0.84
C GLU A 188 -4.14 -3.81 -0.05
N GLY A 189 -4.88 -4.62 0.71
CA GLY A 189 -4.36 -5.80 1.42
C GLY A 189 -4.89 -7.13 0.86
N ASP A 190 -5.58 -7.10 -0.28
CA ASP A 190 -6.18 -8.30 -0.85
C ASP A 190 -5.12 -9.28 -1.36
N ARG A 191 -5.30 -10.53 -0.96
CA ARG A 191 -4.42 -11.68 -1.19
C ARG A 191 -4.86 -12.52 -2.38
N THR A 192 -5.96 -12.16 -3.04
CA THR A 192 -6.62 -13.01 -4.01
C THR A 192 -6.52 -12.44 -5.43
N ASP A 193 -6.33 -13.36 -6.37
CA ASP A 193 -6.51 -13.27 -7.82
C ASP A 193 -5.60 -12.32 -8.60
N LYS A 194 -4.39 -12.82 -8.92
CA LYS A 194 -3.66 -12.72 -10.21
C LYS A 194 -2.17 -13.05 -10.08
N ARG A 195 -1.62 -13.04 -8.86
CA ARG A 195 -0.19 -13.25 -8.60
C ARG A 195 -0.01 -14.40 -7.64
N GLY A 196 0.94 -15.30 -7.93
CA GLY A 196 1.22 -16.48 -7.10
C GLY A 196 1.79 -16.17 -5.71
N THR A 197 1.97 -14.90 -5.35
CA THR A 197 2.48 -14.47 -4.04
C THR A 197 1.88 -13.10 -3.70
N SER A 198 1.34 -12.97 -2.49
CA SER A 198 0.87 -11.69 -1.96
C SER A 198 2.05 -10.84 -1.49
N ALA A 199 2.12 -9.59 -1.94
CA ALA A 199 3.05 -8.59 -1.41
C ALA A 199 2.62 -8.02 -0.04
N PHE A 200 1.39 -8.29 0.40
CA PHE A 200 0.83 -7.79 1.66
C PHE A 200 0.84 -8.86 2.76
N ASN A 201 1.32 -8.45 3.93
CA ASN A 201 1.34 -9.22 5.16
C ASN A 201 0.63 -8.47 6.29
N THR A 202 -0.52 -8.99 6.73
CA THR A 202 -1.38 -8.43 7.77
C THR A 202 -0.69 -8.14 9.10
N TRP A 203 0.40 -8.83 9.42
CA TRP A 203 1.12 -8.66 10.69
C TRP A 203 2.09 -7.48 10.72
N LYS A 204 2.45 -6.92 9.57
CA LYS A 204 3.45 -5.85 9.47
C LYS A 204 3.09 -4.70 8.54
N ASP A 205 2.19 -4.93 7.59
CA ASP A 205 1.83 -3.95 6.56
C ASP A 205 0.55 -3.22 6.94
N ILE A 206 0.42 -1.97 6.48
CA ILE A 206 -0.66 -1.07 6.88
C ILE A 206 -1.45 -0.66 5.65
N ILE A 207 -2.77 -0.81 5.74
CA ILE A 207 -3.68 -0.29 4.72
C ILE A 207 -3.82 1.23 4.92
N ILE A 208 -3.53 1.98 3.87
CA ILE A 208 -3.61 3.45 3.87
C ILE A 208 -4.65 3.96 2.86
N PRO A 209 -5.25 5.14 3.07
CA PRO A 209 -6.20 5.68 2.10
C PRO A 209 -5.53 6.01 0.76
N GLY A 210 -6.31 5.90 -0.31
CA GLY A 210 -5.90 6.39 -1.64
C GLY A 210 -5.86 7.92 -1.67
N ASN A 211 -4.96 8.49 -2.47
CA ASN A 211 -4.84 9.94 -2.60
C ASN A 211 -6.06 10.58 -3.27
N VAL A 212 -6.84 11.30 -2.48
CA VAL A 212 -7.86 12.21 -3.00
C VAL A 212 -7.20 13.53 -3.36
N ASP A 213 -7.60 14.09 -4.50
CA ASP A 213 -7.14 15.39 -4.99
C ASP A 213 -7.49 16.50 -3.98
N ASP A 214 -6.53 17.39 -3.68
CA ASP A 214 -6.70 18.46 -2.69
C ASP A 214 -7.91 19.36 -2.98
N SER A 215 -8.22 19.57 -4.26
CA SER A 215 -9.39 20.34 -4.68
C SER A 215 -10.73 19.64 -4.41
N MET A 216 -10.73 18.43 -3.86
CA MET A 216 -11.95 17.80 -3.35
C MET A 216 -12.09 17.96 -1.83
N VAL A 217 -10.97 18.16 -1.13
CA VAL A 217 -10.92 18.15 0.33
C VAL A 217 -10.96 19.58 0.89
N LYS A 218 -10.30 20.54 0.23
CA LYS A 218 -10.23 21.94 0.67
C LYS A 218 -11.51 22.69 0.30
N SER A 219 -12.23 23.18 1.30
CA SER A 219 -13.57 23.79 1.17
C SER A 219 -13.60 25.06 0.32
N ASP A 220 -12.52 25.84 0.36
CA ASP A 220 -12.31 27.10 -0.35
C ASP A 220 -11.95 26.91 -1.84
N ALA A 221 -11.49 25.72 -2.23
CA ALA A 221 -11.01 25.43 -3.58
C ALA A 221 -11.68 24.20 -4.21
N ARG A 222 -12.94 23.91 -3.82
CA ARG A 222 -13.64 22.72 -4.30
C ARG A 222 -13.84 22.75 -5.82
N ALA A 223 -13.25 21.77 -6.50
CA ALA A 223 -13.39 21.57 -7.93
C ALA A 223 -14.84 21.30 -8.36
N VAL A 224 -15.61 20.61 -7.51
CA VAL A 224 -17.06 20.46 -7.65
C VAL A 224 -17.73 20.59 -6.29
N GLN A 225 -18.92 21.19 -6.27
CA GLN A 225 -19.74 21.27 -5.04
C GLN A 225 -20.57 20.00 -4.85
N PRO A 226 -20.73 19.48 -3.63
CA PRO A 226 -21.58 18.32 -3.40
C PRO A 226 -23.04 18.56 -3.78
N ILE A 227 -23.71 17.53 -4.29
CA ILE A 227 -25.16 17.59 -4.58
C ILE A 227 -25.92 16.92 -3.41
N PRO A 228 -26.92 17.59 -2.80
CA PRO A 228 -27.76 16.97 -1.78
C PRO A 228 -28.38 15.67 -2.27
N LEU A 229 -28.44 14.64 -1.41
CA LEU A 229 -28.85 13.28 -1.79
C LEU A 229 -30.20 13.22 -2.55
N ARG A 230 -31.16 14.05 -2.16
CA ARG A 230 -32.49 14.15 -2.79
C ARG A 230 -32.47 14.73 -4.22
N LYS A 231 -31.43 15.49 -4.57
CA LYS A 231 -31.26 16.16 -5.87
C LYS A 231 -30.38 15.38 -6.85
N ARG A 232 -29.80 14.24 -6.43
CA ARG A 232 -28.94 13.41 -7.29
C ARG A 232 -29.80 12.64 -8.31
N LYS A 233 -29.41 12.70 -9.58
CA LYS A 233 -30.16 12.12 -10.72
C LYS A 233 -30.18 10.60 -10.66
N TYR A 234 -29.03 9.97 -10.50
CA TYR A 234 -28.88 8.52 -10.65
C TYR A 234 -29.04 7.79 -9.31
N LEU A 235 -29.59 6.57 -9.35
CA LEU A 235 -29.54 5.66 -8.22
C LEU A 235 -28.10 5.26 -7.95
N SER A 236 -27.37 4.85 -8.98
CA SER A 236 -25.98 4.42 -8.84
C SER A 236 -25.13 4.79 -10.04
N ASN A 237 -23.81 4.80 -9.86
CA ASN A 237 -22.85 4.95 -10.95
C ASN A 237 -21.70 3.94 -10.89
N PHE A 238 -21.17 3.62 -12.07
CA PHE A 238 -19.90 2.93 -12.27
C PHE A 238 -19.04 3.71 -13.27
N LEU A 239 -18.19 4.59 -12.77
CA LEU A 239 -17.26 5.40 -13.55
C LEU A 239 -15.90 4.68 -13.71
N GLY A 240 -15.90 3.52 -14.35
CA GLY A 240 -14.69 2.72 -14.55
C GLY A 240 -14.65 2.03 -15.89
N ARG A 241 -13.47 1.49 -16.22
CA ARG A 241 -13.30 0.67 -17.43
C ARG A 241 -13.76 -0.76 -17.17
N ALA A 242 -14.46 -1.36 -18.12
CA ALA A 242 -14.94 -2.73 -18.00
C ALA A 242 -13.81 -3.77 -17.92
N GLN A 243 -12.73 -3.57 -18.70
CA GLN A 243 -11.52 -4.41 -18.69
C GLN A 243 -11.80 -5.92 -18.86
N GLY A 244 -12.86 -6.29 -19.60
CA GLY A 244 -13.26 -7.68 -19.78
C GLY A 244 -13.74 -8.39 -18.50
N LYS A 245 -13.98 -7.66 -17.40
CA LYS A 245 -14.42 -8.26 -16.13
C LYS A 245 -15.93 -8.46 -16.13
N ALA A 246 -16.38 -9.70 -15.89
CA ALA A 246 -17.79 -10.08 -15.95
C ALA A 246 -18.71 -9.11 -15.17
N GLY A 247 -18.40 -8.84 -13.90
CA GLY A 247 -19.20 -7.91 -13.08
C GLY A 247 -19.23 -6.47 -13.63
N ARG A 248 -18.15 -6.00 -14.27
CA ARG A 248 -18.10 -4.66 -14.87
C ARG A 248 -18.81 -4.60 -16.22
N LEU A 249 -18.68 -5.65 -17.04
CA LEU A 249 -19.42 -5.79 -18.30
C LEU A 249 -20.94 -5.85 -18.04
N GLN A 250 -21.35 -6.55 -16.98
CA GLN A 250 -22.75 -6.61 -16.57
C GLN A 250 -23.28 -5.22 -16.19
N LEU A 251 -22.50 -4.40 -15.49
CA LEU A 251 -22.91 -3.02 -15.16
C LEU A 251 -23.06 -2.14 -16.41
N VAL A 252 -22.16 -2.27 -17.38
CA VAL A 252 -22.28 -1.56 -18.67
C VAL A 252 -23.57 -2.01 -19.40
N LYS A 253 -23.89 -3.30 -19.41
CA LYS A 253 -25.14 -3.82 -19.99
C LYS A 253 -26.38 -3.29 -19.26
N LEU A 254 -26.37 -3.32 -17.92
CA LEU A 254 -27.47 -2.82 -17.10
C LEU A 254 -27.70 -1.31 -17.28
N ALA A 255 -26.64 -0.53 -17.47
CA ALA A 255 -26.76 0.91 -17.73
C ALA A 255 -27.45 1.21 -19.06
N LYS A 256 -27.27 0.36 -20.08
CA LYS A 256 -28.01 0.46 -21.35
C LYS A 256 -29.50 0.13 -21.18
N GLN A 257 -29.84 -0.80 -20.27
CA GLN A 257 -31.22 -1.17 -19.97
C GLN A 257 -31.92 -0.15 -19.05
N TYR A 258 -31.18 0.48 -18.14
CA TYR A 258 -31.71 1.42 -17.15
C TYR A 258 -30.94 2.74 -17.13
N PRO A 259 -30.92 3.49 -18.26
CA PRO A 259 -30.08 4.69 -18.41
C PRO A 259 -30.42 5.81 -17.43
N ASP A 260 -31.67 5.86 -16.91
CA ASP A 260 -32.09 6.86 -15.93
C ASP A 260 -31.72 6.48 -14.47
N LYS A 261 -31.34 5.21 -14.22
CA LYS A 261 -31.03 4.71 -12.87
C LYS A 261 -29.53 4.47 -12.66
N LEU A 262 -28.84 3.92 -13.66
CA LEU A 262 -27.43 3.53 -13.57
C LEU A 262 -26.59 4.27 -14.61
N GLU A 263 -25.69 5.11 -14.14
CA GLU A 263 -24.69 5.77 -14.99
C GLU A 263 -23.42 4.93 -15.08
N SER A 264 -23.12 4.39 -16.27
CA SER A 264 -21.90 3.61 -16.50
C SER A 264 -21.36 3.82 -17.92
N PRO A 265 -20.77 5.00 -18.21
CA PRO A 265 -20.19 5.26 -19.52
C PRO A 265 -19.05 4.29 -19.83
N GLU A 266 -18.89 3.92 -21.10
CA GLU A 266 -17.78 3.08 -21.56
C GLU A 266 -16.49 3.91 -21.66
N LEU A 267 -15.78 4.03 -20.53
CA LEU A 267 -14.57 4.85 -20.43
C LEU A 267 -13.34 4.20 -21.07
N LYS A 268 -12.47 5.03 -21.66
CA LYS A 268 -11.15 4.65 -22.21
C LYS A 268 -9.99 5.30 -21.43
N LEU A 269 -8.77 4.78 -21.62
CA LEU A 269 -7.55 5.31 -20.98
C LEU A 269 -7.10 6.64 -21.62
N SER A 270 -7.36 6.79 -22.92
CA SER A 270 -6.99 7.93 -23.76
C SER A 270 -8.08 8.16 -24.82
N GLY A 271 -8.00 9.31 -25.49
CA GLY A 271 -8.94 9.70 -26.54
C GLY A 271 -10.24 10.33 -25.99
N PRO A 272 -11.24 10.51 -26.86
CA PRO A 272 -12.45 11.28 -26.56
C PRO A 272 -13.31 10.67 -25.44
N ASN A 273 -13.20 9.36 -25.21
CA ASN A 273 -13.97 8.65 -24.19
C ASN A 273 -13.28 8.64 -22.81
N LYS A 274 -12.29 9.51 -22.60
CA LYS A 274 -11.67 9.74 -21.29
C LYS A 274 -12.37 10.91 -20.63
N LEU A 275 -12.94 10.70 -19.45
CA LEU A 275 -13.45 11.80 -18.65
C LEU A 275 -12.29 12.68 -18.18
N GLY A 276 -12.43 13.98 -18.42
CA GLY A 276 -11.65 15.00 -17.74
C GLY A 276 -11.89 14.93 -16.23
N ARG A 277 -10.94 15.43 -15.45
CA ARG A 277 -11.00 15.35 -13.98
C ARG A 277 -12.28 15.98 -13.41
N ILE A 278 -12.62 17.19 -13.85
CA ILE A 278 -13.80 17.90 -13.37
C ILE A 278 -15.07 17.14 -13.75
N ASP A 279 -15.17 16.68 -14.99
CA ASP A 279 -16.36 15.97 -15.45
C ASP A 279 -16.53 14.63 -14.74
N TYR A 280 -15.44 13.90 -14.50
CA TYR A 280 -15.45 12.71 -13.65
C TYR A 280 -16.12 12.98 -12.29
N PHE A 281 -15.73 14.05 -11.59
CA PHE A 281 -16.33 14.38 -10.31
C PHE A 281 -17.77 14.89 -10.44
N LYS A 282 -18.14 15.57 -11.54
CA LYS A 282 -19.53 15.95 -11.82
C LYS A 282 -20.44 14.73 -12.00
N HIS A 283 -19.94 13.67 -12.64
CA HIS A 283 -20.64 12.38 -12.73
C HIS A 283 -20.68 11.68 -11.37
N LEU A 284 -19.54 11.64 -10.66
CA LEU A 284 -19.42 10.92 -9.39
C LEU A 284 -20.41 11.44 -8.34
N ARG A 285 -20.56 12.77 -8.22
CA ARG A 285 -21.46 13.43 -7.27
C ARG A 285 -22.96 13.25 -7.57
N ASN A 286 -23.32 12.84 -8.79
CA ASN A 286 -24.70 12.82 -9.24
C ASN A 286 -25.41 11.47 -9.07
N ALA A 287 -24.83 10.56 -8.29
CA ALA A 287 -25.42 9.27 -7.94
C ALA A 287 -25.52 9.07 -6.42
N LYS A 288 -26.51 8.30 -5.98
CA LYS A 288 -26.70 7.96 -4.56
C LYS A 288 -25.73 6.87 -4.10
N PHE A 289 -25.42 5.90 -4.96
CA PHE A 289 -24.48 4.83 -4.70
C PHE A 289 -23.33 4.83 -5.71
N CYS A 290 -22.10 4.72 -5.23
CA CYS A 290 -20.93 4.52 -6.09
C CYS A 290 -20.54 3.03 -6.12
N LEU A 291 -20.71 2.39 -7.27
CA LEU A 291 -20.38 0.98 -7.45
C LEU A 291 -18.88 0.82 -7.72
N ALA A 292 -18.22 -0.03 -6.93
CA ALA A 292 -16.79 -0.34 -7.02
C ALA A 292 -16.53 -1.83 -7.29
N PRO A 293 -17.04 -2.40 -8.40
CA PRO A 293 -16.78 -3.79 -8.76
C PRO A 293 -15.27 -4.04 -8.96
N ARG A 294 -14.81 -5.21 -8.49
CA ARG A 294 -13.43 -5.68 -8.63
C ARG A 294 -12.92 -5.52 -10.06
N GLY A 295 -11.66 -5.10 -10.20
CA GLY A 295 -10.99 -4.93 -11.47
C GLY A 295 -9.81 -5.86 -11.65
N GLU A 296 -8.69 -5.25 -12.06
CA GLU A 296 -7.38 -5.89 -12.01
C GLU A 296 -6.87 -6.09 -10.58
N SER A 297 -7.42 -5.34 -9.63
CA SER A 297 -7.23 -5.50 -8.19
C SER A 297 -8.56 -5.22 -7.46
N SER A 298 -8.62 -5.51 -6.16
CA SER A 298 -9.79 -5.25 -5.31
C SER A 298 -9.98 -3.78 -4.97
N TRP A 299 -8.96 -2.95 -5.20
CA TRP A 299 -8.95 -1.56 -4.80
C TRP A 299 -9.25 -0.59 -5.96
N THR A 300 -9.88 0.54 -5.64
CA THR A 300 -10.04 1.68 -6.54
C THR A 300 -10.00 3.01 -5.79
N LEU A 301 -9.36 4.02 -6.39
CA LEU A 301 -9.31 5.38 -5.84
C LEU A 301 -10.71 5.99 -5.65
N ARG A 302 -11.63 5.60 -6.52
CA ARG A 302 -13.01 6.07 -6.55
C ARG A 302 -13.78 5.85 -5.25
N PHE A 303 -13.45 4.80 -4.50
CA PHE A 303 -14.02 4.57 -3.19
C PHE A 303 -13.78 5.77 -2.27
N TYR A 304 -12.53 6.23 -2.18
CA TYR A 304 -12.15 7.38 -1.36
C TYR A 304 -12.66 8.71 -1.93
N GLU A 305 -12.64 8.87 -3.26
CA GLU A 305 -13.17 10.05 -3.94
C GLU A 305 -14.67 10.26 -3.72
N SER A 306 -15.43 9.15 -3.57
CA SER A 306 -16.89 9.20 -3.38
C SER A 306 -17.32 9.84 -2.05
N PHE A 307 -16.43 9.94 -1.06
CA PHE A 307 -16.72 10.61 0.22
C PHE A 307 -16.75 12.14 0.12
N PHE A 308 -16.19 12.72 -0.96
CA PHE A 308 -15.98 14.17 -1.09
C PHE A 308 -16.90 14.83 -2.13
N VAL A 309 -17.94 14.12 -2.58
CA VAL A 309 -18.83 14.49 -3.68
C VAL A 309 -20.31 14.44 -3.33
#